data_AF-A0A7T5UP25-F1
#
_entry.id   AF-A0A7T5UP25-F1
#
_cell.length_a   1.000
_cell.length_b   1.000
_cell.length_c   1.000
_cell.angle_alpha   90.00
_cell.angle_beta   90.00
_cell.angle_gamma   90.00
#
_symmetry.space_group_name_H-M   'P 1'
#
loop_
_entity.id
_entity.type
_entity.pdbx_description
1 polymer ?
#
loop_
_entity_poly.entity_id
_entity_poly.type
_entity_poly.pdbx_seq_one_letter_code
_entity_poly.pdbx_strand_id
1 'polypeptide(L)'
;MKKLTLLTLVIISAFVFVVSFSTQSQAQKNSSSSSSRTFQLPNSAVKIDENIYKLGKAKDKDGKEVEGYAIIHYKNKGAKNGSAKGVRNQCYGFLAEGAKWKSVEPWIVNPANIRGITDSFAFNNLTANIAKWEDAADGVLSNGSGVDILGDGSITSSFLEADTVSPDGANEIYFANVTDSSAIAVTIVWGVFGGPRTQRVLVEWDQVYDDVDYNWSETGEADKMDFENIATHELGHSVGLNDLYTSNCSQETMYGYASNGETSKRDLNAGDIKGISTLY
;
A
#
# COMPACT_ATOMS: atom_id res chain seq x y z
N MET A 1 39.33 -71.48 -52.08
CA MET A 1 39.81 -70.08 -52.11
C MET A 1 38.95 -69.25 -53.06
N LYS A 2 37.84 -68.68 -52.57
CA LYS A 2 37.19 -67.51 -53.18
C LYS A 2 36.61 -66.69 -52.04
N LYS A 3 37.04 -65.43 -51.97
CA LYS A 3 36.82 -64.48 -50.89
C LYS A 3 35.33 -64.15 -50.79
N LEU A 4 34.75 -64.32 -49.60
CA LEU A 4 33.42 -63.82 -49.27
C LEU A 4 33.60 -62.40 -48.75
N THR A 5 33.39 -61.41 -49.62
CA THR A 5 33.44 -60.00 -49.26
C THR A 5 32.17 -59.68 -48.48
N LEU A 6 32.32 -59.46 -47.17
CA LEU A 6 31.23 -59.03 -46.30
C LEU A 6 30.86 -57.59 -46.68
N LEU A 7 29.70 -57.41 -47.30
CA LEU A 7 29.15 -56.11 -47.63
C LEU A 7 28.57 -55.51 -46.33
N THR A 8 29.34 -54.68 -45.64
CA THR A 8 28.88 -53.95 -44.46
C THR A 8 27.83 -52.92 -44.92
N LEU A 9 26.56 -53.20 -44.64
CA LEU A 9 25.47 -52.25 -44.87
C LEU A 9 25.59 -51.13 -43.83
N VAL A 10 26.23 -50.02 -44.20
CA VAL A 10 26.23 -48.80 -43.38
C VAL A 10 24.87 -48.15 -43.54
N ILE A 11 23.99 -48.37 -42.54
CA ILE A 11 22.75 -47.62 -42.41
C ILE A 11 23.14 -46.21 -41.94
N ILE A 12 23.24 -45.27 -42.88
CA ILE A 12 23.34 -43.85 -42.56
C ILE A 12 21.94 -43.44 -42.08
N SER A 13 21.75 -43.40 -40.76
CA SER A 13 20.59 -42.76 -40.15
C SER A 13 20.75 -41.25 -40.39
N ALA A 14 20.03 -40.73 -41.38
CA ALA A 14 19.88 -39.30 -41.58
C ALA A 14 19.03 -38.75 -40.42
N PHE A 15 19.69 -38.27 -39.36
CA PHE A 15 19.05 -37.43 -38.37
C PHE A 15 18.67 -36.11 -39.05
N VAL A 16 17.41 -36.01 -39.48
CA VAL A 16 16.81 -34.74 -39.84
C VAL A 16 16.66 -33.95 -38.53
N PHE A 17 17.59 -33.03 -38.30
CA PHE A 17 17.41 -31.99 -37.29
C PHE A 17 16.29 -31.07 -37.79
N VAL A 18 15.07 -31.33 -37.33
CA VAL A 18 13.99 -30.36 -37.43
C VAL A 18 14.34 -29.27 -36.41
N VAL A 19 14.98 -28.20 -36.88
CA VAL A 19 15.07 -26.97 -36.10
C VAL A 19 13.65 -26.39 -36.10
N SER A 20 12.87 -26.75 -35.10
CA SER A 20 11.66 -26.01 -34.77
C SER A 20 12.11 -24.61 -34.38
N PHE A 21 12.07 -23.69 -35.33
CA PHE A 21 12.00 -22.27 -35.00
C PHE A 21 10.70 -22.08 -34.23
N SER A 22 10.79 -22.20 -32.91
CA SER A 22 9.80 -21.60 -32.02
C SER A 22 9.86 -20.11 -32.35
N THR A 23 8.88 -19.65 -33.12
CA THR A 23 8.56 -18.24 -33.16
C THR A 23 8.38 -17.83 -31.71
N GLN A 24 9.34 -17.08 -31.16
CA GLN A 24 9.06 -16.22 -30.04
C GLN A 24 7.92 -15.33 -30.52
N SER A 25 6.70 -15.74 -30.20
CA SER A 25 5.62 -14.80 -30.03
C SER A 25 6.16 -13.82 -29.00
N GLN A 26 6.71 -12.70 -29.48
CA GLN A 26 6.68 -11.48 -28.71
C GLN A 26 5.21 -11.37 -28.35
N ALA A 27 4.88 -11.70 -27.11
CA ALA A 27 3.62 -11.33 -26.54
C ALA A 27 3.59 -9.81 -26.72
N GLN A 28 2.86 -9.37 -27.76
CA GLN A 28 2.37 -8.02 -27.81
C GLN A 28 1.76 -7.83 -26.45
N LYS A 29 2.34 -6.91 -25.69
CA LYS A 29 1.75 -6.32 -24.51
C LYS A 29 0.40 -5.82 -25.00
N ASN A 30 -0.62 -6.67 -24.89
CA ASN A 30 -2.00 -6.24 -24.96
C ASN A 30 -2.06 -5.25 -23.81
N SER A 31 -1.96 -3.96 -24.14
CA SER A 31 -2.47 -2.93 -23.28
C SER A 31 -3.95 -3.27 -23.15
N SER A 32 -4.29 -4.04 -22.11
CA SER A 32 -5.60 -3.90 -21.50
C SER A 32 -5.74 -2.41 -21.32
N SER A 33 -6.73 -1.83 -21.99
CA SER A 33 -6.99 -0.40 -21.91
C SER A 33 -7.22 -0.11 -20.44
N SER A 34 -6.22 0.45 -19.76
CA SER A 34 -6.38 1.06 -18.46
C SER A 34 -7.28 2.26 -18.71
N SER A 35 -8.59 2.06 -18.65
CA SER A 35 -9.52 3.13 -18.37
C SER A 35 -8.95 3.84 -17.15
N SER A 36 -8.43 5.05 -17.34
CA SER A 36 -7.77 5.86 -16.32
C SER A 36 -8.64 5.90 -15.08
N ARG A 37 -8.35 5.06 -14.08
CA ARG A 37 -9.04 5.08 -12.79
C ARG A 37 -8.77 6.46 -12.20
N THR A 38 -9.79 7.09 -11.63
CA THR A 38 -9.64 8.44 -11.08
C THR A 38 -10.17 8.43 -9.67
N PHE A 39 -9.35 8.90 -8.73
CA PHE A 39 -9.77 9.18 -7.38
C PHE A 39 -10.00 10.67 -7.20
N GLN A 40 -11.18 11.02 -6.70
CA GLN A 40 -11.53 12.38 -6.31
C GLN A 40 -12.11 12.37 -4.92
N LEU A 41 -11.50 13.16 -4.02
CA LEU A 41 -12.08 13.40 -2.70
C LEU A 41 -13.47 14.02 -2.89
N PRO A 42 -14.54 13.47 -2.27
CA PRO A 42 -15.89 13.94 -2.52
C PRO A 42 -16.06 15.38 -2.02
N ASN A 43 -16.87 16.18 -2.71
CA ASN A 43 -17.14 17.57 -2.34
C ASN A 43 -17.79 17.73 -0.94
N SER A 44 -18.36 16.65 -0.39
CA SER A 44 -18.91 16.59 0.97
C SER A 44 -17.83 16.41 2.04
N ALA A 45 -16.60 16.05 1.67
CA ALA A 45 -15.52 15.83 2.62
C ALA A 45 -15.14 17.14 3.33
N VAL A 46 -15.06 17.08 4.66
CA VAL A 46 -14.73 18.25 5.49
C VAL A 46 -13.34 18.09 6.05
N LYS A 47 -12.42 19.01 5.72
CA LYS A 47 -11.08 19.04 6.32
C LYS A 47 -11.20 19.30 7.82
N ILE A 48 -10.64 18.40 8.65
CA ILE A 48 -10.70 18.48 10.12
C ILE A 48 -9.34 18.62 10.79
N ASP A 49 -8.27 18.26 10.10
CA ASP A 49 -6.89 18.44 10.54
C ASP A 49 -5.99 18.64 9.30
N GLU A 50 -4.68 18.78 9.51
CA GLU A 50 -3.71 18.72 8.43
C GLU A 50 -3.84 17.38 7.70
N ASN A 51 -4.14 17.46 6.40
CA ASN A 51 -4.31 16.33 5.49
C ASN A 51 -5.41 15.29 5.81
N ILE A 52 -6.21 15.51 6.86
CA ILE A 52 -7.32 14.64 7.24
C ILE A 52 -8.67 15.27 6.89
N TYR A 53 -9.49 14.51 6.18
CA TYR A 53 -10.82 14.90 5.72
C TYR A 53 -11.87 13.91 6.23
N LYS A 54 -12.88 14.40 6.93
CA LYS A 54 -14.03 13.60 7.36
C LYS A 54 -14.98 13.38 6.18
N LEU A 55 -15.25 12.12 5.86
CA LEU A 55 -16.13 11.71 4.75
C LEU A 55 -17.61 11.67 5.15
N GLY A 56 -17.88 11.35 6.42
CA GLY A 56 -19.25 11.32 6.94
C GLY A 56 -19.49 10.12 7.85
N LYS A 57 -20.76 9.73 7.94
CA LYS A 57 -21.21 8.54 8.66
C LYS A 57 -21.85 7.57 7.68
N ALA A 58 -21.65 6.29 7.93
CA ALA A 58 -22.23 5.21 7.13
C ALA A 58 -22.57 4.01 8.01
N LYS A 59 -23.02 2.92 7.38
CA LYS A 59 -23.24 1.63 8.01
C LYS A 59 -22.17 0.66 7.53
N ASP A 60 -21.51 -0.05 8.45
CA ASP A 60 -20.65 -1.17 8.09
C ASP A 60 -21.45 -2.40 7.64
N LYS A 61 -20.74 -3.44 7.20
CA LYS A 61 -21.33 -4.73 6.78
C LYS A 61 -22.23 -5.39 7.83
N ASP A 62 -22.05 -5.04 9.10
CA ASP A 62 -22.82 -5.55 10.24
C ASP A 62 -23.96 -4.58 10.67
N GLY A 63 -24.17 -3.49 9.93
CA GLY A 63 -25.22 -2.50 10.15
C GLY A 63 -24.93 -1.50 11.28
N LYS A 64 -23.70 -1.49 11.82
CA LYS A 64 -23.26 -0.56 12.86
C LYS A 64 -22.91 0.78 12.25
N GLU A 65 -23.21 1.86 12.98
CA GLU A 65 -22.83 3.21 12.53
C GLU A 65 -21.32 3.42 12.71
N VAL A 66 -20.67 3.85 11.63
CA VAL A 66 -19.24 4.15 11.55
C VAL A 66 -18.99 5.50 10.89
N GLU A 67 -17.80 6.06 11.09
CA GLU A 67 -17.35 7.31 10.48
C GLU A 67 -16.16 7.04 9.56
N GLY A 68 -16.10 7.76 8.44
CA GLY A 68 -15.04 7.64 7.44
C GLY A 68 -14.11 8.84 7.45
N TYR A 69 -12.81 8.60 7.29
CA TYR A 69 -11.78 9.62 7.16
C TYR A 69 -10.87 9.30 5.97
N ALA A 70 -10.60 10.29 5.13
CA ALA A 70 -9.56 10.23 4.11
C ALA A 70 -8.35 11.03 4.57
N ILE A 71 -7.18 10.41 4.49
CA ILE A 71 -5.89 10.95 4.89
C ILE A 71 -5.04 11.05 3.62
N ILE A 72 -4.57 12.26 3.29
CA ILE A 72 -3.89 12.52 2.01
C ILE A 72 -2.41 12.79 2.24
N HIS A 73 -1.55 11.92 1.72
CA HIS A 73 -0.11 12.11 1.81
C HIS A 73 0.40 12.98 0.66
N TYR A 74 0.99 14.13 0.98
CA TYR A 74 1.45 15.10 -0.01
C TYR A 74 2.96 15.08 -0.24
N LYS A 75 3.39 15.41 -1.47
CA LYS A 75 4.79 15.75 -1.77
C LYS A 75 5.13 17.09 -1.14
N ASN A 76 6.08 17.08 -0.20
CA ASN A 76 6.79 18.19 0.45
C ASN A 76 6.12 19.60 0.42
N LYS A 77 5.71 20.12 1.60
CA LYS A 77 5.21 21.50 1.88
C LYS A 77 4.09 22.07 0.97
N GLY A 78 3.30 21.23 0.31
CA GLY A 78 2.02 21.65 -0.29
C GLY A 78 0.95 22.08 0.73
N ALA A 79 1.10 21.73 2.01
CA ALA A 79 0.10 22.00 3.05
C ALA A 79 0.33 23.34 3.78
N LYS A 80 -0.74 24.14 3.88
CA LYS A 80 -0.80 25.38 4.66
C LYS A 80 -0.80 25.06 6.16
N ASN A 81 0.13 25.67 6.90
CA ASN A 81 0.25 25.73 8.38
C ASN A 81 -0.96 25.11 9.13
N GLY A 82 -0.88 23.81 9.41
CA GLY A 82 -1.76 23.11 10.34
C GLY A 82 -1.08 22.92 11.68
N SER A 83 -1.84 23.00 12.76
CA SER A 83 -1.35 22.73 14.12
C SER A 83 -1.70 21.28 14.47
N ALA A 84 -0.78 20.36 14.20
CA ALA A 84 -0.90 18.96 14.59
C ALA A 84 -1.12 18.82 16.11
N LYS A 85 -2.03 17.94 16.52
CA LYS A 85 -2.33 17.63 17.93
C LYS A 85 -1.38 16.57 18.52
N GLY A 86 -0.07 16.69 18.24
CA GLY A 86 0.95 15.91 18.94
C GLY A 86 1.23 16.47 20.33
N VAL A 87 1.32 15.62 21.34
CA VAL A 87 1.89 16.03 22.63
C VAL A 87 3.36 16.40 22.37
N ARG A 88 3.76 17.61 22.78
CA ARG A 88 5.15 18.08 22.62
C ARG A 88 6.12 17.01 23.14
N ASN A 89 7.03 16.53 22.27
CA ASN A 89 8.07 15.52 22.49
C ASN A 89 7.70 14.03 22.29
N GLN A 90 6.50 13.69 21.82
CA GLN A 90 6.19 12.32 21.38
C GLN A 90 6.12 12.25 19.85
N CYS A 91 6.91 11.36 19.25
CA CYS A 91 6.97 11.14 17.80
C CYS A 91 6.03 10.00 17.36
N TYR A 92 4.80 9.99 17.88
CA TYR A 92 3.73 9.12 17.43
C TYR A 92 2.37 9.77 17.74
N GLY A 93 1.34 9.38 16.99
CA GLY A 93 -0.03 9.85 17.16
C GLY A 93 -1.02 8.79 16.73
N PHE A 94 -2.28 8.93 17.16
CA PHE A 94 -3.38 8.01 16.79
C PHE A 94 -4.49 8.78 16.10
N LEU A 95 -5.15 8.13 15.14
CA LEU A 95 -6.38 8.68 14.56
C LEU A 95 -7.44 8.88 15.64
N ALA A 96 -7.55 7.91 16.54
CA ALA A 96 -8.13 8.07 17.86
C ALA A 96 -7.54 7.02 18.82
N GLU A 97 -7.23 7.42 20.05
CA GLU A 97 -6.74 6.47 21.06
C GLU A 97 -7.71 5.28 21.23
N GLY A 98 -7.21 4.06 21.06
CA GLY A 98 -8.01 2.82 21.17
C GLY A 98 -8.83 2.47 19.93
N ALA A 99 -8.82 3.29 18.88
CA ALA A 99 -9.34 2.87 17.57
C ALA A 99 -8.31 1.98 16.89
N LYS A 100 -8.52 0.67 16.99
CA LYS A 100 -7.65 -0.38 16.45
C LYS A 100 -8.46 -1.54 15.90
N TRP A 101 -7.83 -2.41 15.12
CA TRP A 101 -8.44 -3.64 14.67
C TRP A 101 -8.77 -4.57 15.85
N LYS A 102 -9.97 -5.16 15.80
CA LYS A 102 -10.45 -6.16 16.79
C LYS A 102 -10.64 -7.55 16.19
N SER A 103 -10.59 -7.61 14.87
CA SER A 103 -10.66 -8.78 14.03
C SER A 103 -9.71 -8.54 12.87
N VAL A 104 -9.10 -9.62 12.40
CA VAL A 104 -8.28 -9.60 11.19
C VAL A 104 -9.21 -9.55 9.98
N GLU A 105 -8.89 -8.70 9.01
CA GLU A 105 -9.64 -8.57 7.76
C GLU A 105 -8.68 -8.54 6.56
N PRO A 106 -8.76 -9.54 5.65
CA PRO A 106 -7.90 -9.63 4.48
C PRO A 106 -7.92 -8.38 3.60
N TRP A 107 -6.91 -8.27 2.72
CA TRP A 107 -6.80 -7.17 1.76
C TRP A 107 -6.60 -7.67 0.34
N ILE A 108 -6.96 -6.82 -0.62
CA ILE A 108 -6.85 -7.12 -2.04
C ILE A 108 -6.19 -5.96 -2.78
N VAL A 109 -5.21 -6.27 -3.63
CA VAL A 109 -4.53 -5.27 -4.45
C VAL A 109 -4.78 -5.53 -5.93
N ASN A 110 -5.08 -4.47 -6.65
CA ASN A 110 -4.92 -4.44 -8.09
C ASN A 110 -3.64 -3.66 -8.42
N PRO A 111 -2.51 -4.35 -8.68
CA PRO A 111 -1.21 -3.72 -8.78
C PRO A 111 -0.95 -3.09 -10.15
N ALA A 112 -1.92 -3.19 -11.08
CA ALA A 112 -1.77 -2.65 -12.43
C ALA A 112 -1.57 -1.13 -12.35
N ASN A 113 -0.40 -0.69 -12.79
CA ASN A 113 0.04 0.70 -12.80
C ASN A 113 0.75 1.02 -14.13
N ILE A 114 0.86 2.30 -14.46
CA ILE A 114 1.59 2.78 -15.64
C ILE A 114 2.92 3.47 -15.30
N ARG A 115 3.25 3.58 -14.01
CA ARG A 115 4.36 4.40 -13.50
C ARG A 115 5.57 3.63 -12.98
N GLY A 116 5.69 2.36 -13.34
CA GLY A 116 7.00 1.71 -13.47
C GLY A 116 7.41 0.77 -12.35
N ILE A 117 6.48 0.31 -11.53
CA ILE A 117 6.71 -0.82 -10.62
C ILE A 117 6.04 -2.09 -11.14
N THR A 118 6.64 -3.24 -10.87
CA THR A 118 6.12 -4.54 -11.29
C THR A 118 4.98 -5.01 -10.38
N ASP A 119 4.01 -5.74 -10.93
CA ASP A 119 2.90 -6.30 -10.16
C ASP A 119 3.38 -7.15 -8.97
N SER A 120 4.44 -7.94 -9.18
CA SER A 120 5.08 -8.75 -8.14
C SER A 120 5.74 -7.90 -7.06
N PHE A 121 6.39 -6.79 -7.44
CA PHE A 121 7.00 -5.91 -6.46
C PHE A 121 5.94 -5.24 -5.60
N ALA A 122 4.88 -4.68 -6.22
CA ALA A 122 3.81 -4.00 -5.48
C ALA A 122 3.19 -4.92 -4.43
N PHE A 123 2.79 -6.14 -4.81
CA PHE A 123 2.21 -7.11 -3.88
C PHE A 123 3.20 -7.55 -2.78
N ASN A 124 4.42 -7.95 -3.16
CA ASN A 124 5.40 -8.42 -2.17
C ASN A 124 5.84 -7.31 -1.21
N ASN A 125 5.94 -6.07 -1.70
CA ASN A 125 6.30 -4.91 -0.89
C ASN A 125 5.18 -4.56 0.12
N LEU A 126 3.92 -4.54 -0.31
CA LEU A 126 2.78 -4.35 0.59
C LEU A 126 2.74 -5.43 1.68
N THR A 127 2.87 -6.71 1.30
CA THR A 127 2.95 -7.83 2.25
C THR A 127 4.09 -7.65 3.25
N ALA A 128 5.29 -7.26 2.79
CA ALA A 128 6.43 -7.03 3.67
C ALA A 128 6.21 -5.83 4.60
N ASN A 129 5.59 -4.75 4.11
CA ASN A 129 5.34 -3.55 4.91
C ASN A 129 4.26 -3.78 5.98
N ILE A 130 3.23 -4.58 5.68
CA ILE A 130 2.26 -5.02 6.70
C ILE A 130 2.98 -5.82 7.78
N ALA A 131 3.81 -6.79 7.39
CA ALA A 131 4.59 -7.60 8.33
C ALA A 131 5.52 -6.75 9.22
N LYS A 132 6.07 -5.63 8.72
CA LYS A 132 6.86 -4.69 9.55
C LYS A 132 6.03 -4.10 10.70
N TRP A 133 4.81 -3.63 10.41
CA TRP A 133 3.92 -3.07 11.43
C TRP A 133 3.47 -4.14 12.44
N GLU A 134 3.19 -5.34 11.95
CA GLU A 134 2.75 -6.48 12.77
C GLU A 134 3.85 -7.04 13.68
N ASP A 135 5.10 -7.09 13.20
CA ASP A 135 6.30 -7.42 13.99
C ASP A 135 6.56 -6.34 15.07
N ALA A 136 6.33 -5.06 14.76
CA ALA A 136 6.50 -3.97 15.73
C ALA A 136 5.38 -3.86 16.77
N ALA A 137 4.26 -4.56 16.60
CA ALA A 137 3.06 -4.40 17.42
C ALA A 137 3.25 -4.81 18.90
N ASP A 138 4.27 -5.60 19.23
CA ASP A 138 4.65 -5.90 20.62
C ASP A 138 5.74 -4.97 21.19
N GLY A 139 6.24 -4.05 20.35
CA GLY A 139 7.30 -3.09 20.66
C GLY A 139 8.72 -3.61 20.44
N VAL A 140 8.91 -4.80 19.86
CA VAL A 140 10.22 -5.44 19.65
C VAL A 140 10.33 -6.03 18.25
N LEU A 141 11.15 -5.41 17.40
CA LEU A 141 11.39 -5.91 16.05
C LEU A 141 12.18 -7.22 16.02
N SER A 142 11.87 -8.08 15.05
CA SER A 142 12.64 -9.25 14.64
C SER A 142 12.89 -10.29 15.75
N ASN A 143 11.97 -10.38 16.71
CA ASN A 143 12.02 -11.38 17.78
C ASN A 143 11.29 -12.70 17.41
N GLY A 144 10.68 -12.76 16.22
CA GLY A 144 9.89 -13.90 15.75
C GLY A 144 8.47 -13.98 16.33
N SER A 145 8.03 -12.92 17.00
CA SER A 145 6.67 -12.71 17.51
C SER A 145 6.07 -11.49 16.80
N GLY A 146 4.77 -11.51 16.57
CA GLY A 146 4.04 -10.43 15.93
C GLY A 146 2.55 -10.59 16.16
N VAL A 147 1.78 -9.57 15.84
CA VAL A 147 0.32 -9.60 15.91
C VAL A 147 -0.22 -9.53 14.50
N ASP A 148 -1.00 -10.53 14.08
CA ASP A 148 -1.77 -10.44 12.83
C ASP A 148 -2.87 -9.39 13.01
N ILE A 149 -2.81 -8.33 12.22
CA ILE A 149 -3.67 -7.15 12.28
C ILE A 149 -4.46 -7.03 10.97
N LEU A 150 -3.79 -7.08 9.82
CA LEU A 150 -4.38 -6.80 8.51
C LEU A 150 -4.56 -8.06 7.64
N GLY A 151 -4.14 -9.23 8.13
CA GLY A 151 -4.42 -10.50 7.47
C GLY A 151 -3.73 -10.72 6.13
N ASP A 152 -4.15 -11.81 5.48
CA ASP A 152 -3.56 -12.25 4.22
C ASP A 152 -3.96 -11.36 3.04
N GLY A 153 -3.00 -11.08 2.17
CA GLY A 153 -3.20 -10.34 0.93
C GLY A 153 -3.50 -11.23 -0.28
N SER A 154 -4.21 -10.66 -1.25
CA SER A 154 -4.43 -11.29 -2.56
C SER A 154 -4.31 -10.29 -3.73
N ILE A 155 -4.00 -10.80 -4.92
CA ILE A 155 -3.94 -10.00 -6.16
C ILE A 155 -5.23 -10.18 -6.95
N THR A 156 -5.74 -9.07 -7.50
CA THR A 156 -6.84 -9.07 -8.47
C THR A 156 -6.53 -8.23 -9.70
N SER A 157 -7.23 -8.52 -10.79
CA SER A 157 -7.29 -7.67 -11.98
C SER A 157 -8.61 -6.90 -12.09
N SER A 158 -9.57 -7.18 -11.21
CA SER A 158 -10.85 -6.47 -11.12
C SER A 158 -10.66 -5.01 -10.76
N PHE A 159 -11.57 -4.16 -11.22
CA PHE A 159 -11.63 -2.76 -10.79
C PHE A 159 -11.89 -2.70 -9.27
N LEU A 160 -11.17 -1.81 -8.59
CA LEU A 160 -11.28 -1.50 -7.16
C LEU A 160 -11.56 0.00 -7.03
N GLU A 161 -12.28 0.40 -5.99
CA GLU A 161 -12.74 1.77 -5.78
C GLU A 161 -12.78 2.09 -4.29
N ALA A 162 -11.98 3.08 -3.87
CA ALA A 162 -11.90 3.45 -2.46
C ALA A 162 -13.24 4.00 -1.94
N ASP A 163 -13.62 3.56 -0.76
CA ASP A 163 -14.93 3.77 -0.15
C ASP A 163 -15.09 5.16 0.45
N THR A 164 -15.34 6.14 -0.42
CA THR A 164 -15.50 7.55 -0.01
C THR A 164 -16.86 7.88 0.62
N VAL A 165 -17.82 6.95 0.57
CA VAL A 165 -19.22 7.18 1.00
C VAL A 165 -19.66 6.20 2.09
N SER A 166 -19.35 4.92 1.95
CA SER A 166 -19.70 3.86 2.89
C SER A 166 -18.75 2.69 2.69
N PRO A 167 -18.33 2.01 3.77
CA PRO A 167 -17.52 0.80 3.66
C PRO A 167 -18.28 -0.35 3.00
N ASP A 168 -17.58 -1.22 2.27
CA ASP A 168 -18.13 -2.38 1.57
C ASP A 168 -17.73 -3.74 2.17
N GLY A 169 -16.83 -3.75 3.16
CA GLY A 169 -16.28 -4.92 3.83
C GLY A 169 -15.03 -5.50 3.16
N ALA A 170 -14.34 -4.73 2.31
CA ALA A 170 -13.06 -5.09 1.72
C ALA A 170 -12.01 -4.01 2.00
N ASN A 171 -10.77 -4.45 2.23
CA ASN A 171 -9.64 -3.54 2.28
C ASN A 171 -8.92 -3.51 0.92
N GLU A 172 -9.00 -2.39 0.21
CA GLU A 172 -8.59 -2.33 -1.19
C GLU A 172 -7.34 -1.47 -1.43
N ILE A 173 -6.45 -1.94 -2.31
CA ILE A 173 -5.30 -1.16 -2.77
C ILE A 173 -5.29 -1.08 -4.29
N TYR A 174 -5.16 0.12 -4.84
CA TYR A 174 -4.99 0.30 -6.29
C TYR A 174 -4.28 1.59 -6.70
N PHE A 175 -3.92 1.64 -7.98
CA PHE A 175 -3.31 2.79 -8.64
C PHE A 175 -4.35 3.56 -9.45
N ALA A 176 -4.34 4.88 -9.36
CA ALA A 176 -5.28 5.76 -10.06
C ALA A 176 -4.71 7.17 -10.27
N ASN A 177 -5.37 7.96 -11.12
CA ASN A 177 -5.19 9.41 -11.18
C ASN A 177 -5.82 10.05 -9.93
N VAL A 178 -5.02 10.56 -9.00
CA VAL A 178 -5.53 11.35 -7.88
C VAL A 178 -5.70 12.79 -8.36
N THR A 179 -6.94 13.27 -8.39
CA THR A 179 -7.28 14.60 -8.97
C THR A 179 -6.50 15.78 -8.36
N ASP A 180 -6.04 15.65 -7.12
CA ASP A 180 -5.08 16.59 -6.53
C ASP A 180 -3.66 16.17 -6.89
N SER A 181 -3.07 16.83 -7.89
CA SER A 181 -1.70 16.53 -8.37
C SER A 181 -0.59 16.63 -7.33
N SER A 182 -0.86 17.20 -6.15
CA SER A 182 0.12 17.24 -5.05
C SER A 182 0.03 16.03 -4.11
N ALA A 183 -1.05 15.25 -4.19
CA ALA A 183 -1.27 14.04 -3.40
C ALA A 183 -0.54 12.85 -4.02
N ILE A 184 0.35 12.22 -3.24
CA ILE A 184 1.10 11.03 -3.62
C ILE A 184 0.24 9.79 -3.44
N ALA A 185 -0.47 9.73 -2.31
CA ALA A 185 -1.33 8.62 -1.94
C ALA A 185 -2.46 9.11 -1.03
N VAL A 186 -3.48 8.28 -0.91
CA VAL A 186 -4.63 8.49 -0.04
C VAL A 186 -4.89 7.21 0.72
N THR A 187 -5.05 7.31 2.04
CA THR A 187 -5.59 6.23 2.87
C THR A 187 -6.99 6.61 3.36
N ILE A 188 -7.99 5.78 3.09
CA ILE A 188 -9.32 5.86 3.69
C ILE A 188 -9.38 4.89 4.85
N VAL A 189 -10.01 5.30 5.94
CA VAL A 189 -10.31 4.42 7.08
C VAL A 189 -11.74 4.63 7.55
N TRP A 190 -12.41 3.52 7.84
CA TRP A 190 -13.73 3.50 8.47
C TRP A 190 -13.65 2.92 9.87
N GLY A 191 -14.45 3.47 10.78
CA GLY A 191 -14.46 2.98 12.15
C GLY A 191 -15.31 3.77 13.14
N VAL A 192 -15.20 3.39 14.40
CA VAL A 192 -15.72 4.15 15.53
C VAL A 192 -14.56 4.82 16.25
N PHE A 193 -14.48 6.14 16.15
CA PHE A 193 -13.38 6.93 16.72
C PHE A 193 -13.78 7.67 18.01
N GLY A 194 -15.09 7.81 18.26
CA GLY A 194 -15.67 8.45 19.45
C GLY A 194 -16.04 7.49 20.58
N GLY A 195 -16.49 8.04 21.71
CA GLY A 195 -16.95 7.25 22.86
C GLY A 195 -15.82 6.62 23.70
N PRO A 196 -16.14 5.63 24.57
CA PRO A 196 -15.17 4.92 25.39
C PRO A 196 -14.09 4.25 24.54
N ARG A 197 -12.82 4.34 24.95
CA ARG A 197 -11.68 3.75 24.20
C ARG A 197 -11.88 2.27 23.87
N THR A 198 -12.52 1.50 24.75
CA THR A 198 -12.81 0.07 24.54
C THR A 198 -13.84 -0.21 23.44
N GLN A 199 -14.65 0.78 23.07
CA GLN A 199 -15.68 0.66 22.03
C GLN A 199 -15.22 1.13 20.66
N ARG A 200 -14.13 1.91 20.61
CA ARG A 200 -13.50 2.35 19.37
C ARG A 200 -12.91 1.17 18.61
N VAL A 201 -12.90 1.26 17.29
CA VAL A 201 -12.53 0.15 16.39
C VAL A 201 -12.31 0.67 14.97
N LEU A 202 -11.32 0.12 14.27
CA LEU A 202 -11.21 0.22 12.81
C LEU A 202 -11.96 -0.96 12.18
N VAL A 203 -12.68 -0.71 11.10
CA VAL A 203 -13.50 -1.73 10.43
C VAL A 203 -13.20 -1.88 8.95
N GLU A 204 -12.49 -0.92 8.34
CA GLU A 204 -12.08 -0.99 6.92
C GLU A 204 -11.00 0.04 6.63
N TRP A 205 -10.17 -0.23 5.63
CA TRP A 205 -9.22 0.71 5.06
C TRP A 205 -9.01 0.49 3.56
N ASP A 206 -8.84 1.58 2.81
CA ASP A 206 -8.45 1.54 1.40
C ASP A 206 -7.25 2.44 1.14
N GLN A 207 -6.47 2.11 0.10
CA GLN A 207 -5.35 2.91 -0.35
C GLN A 207 -5.38 3.14 -1.85
N VAL A 208 -5.16 4.40 -2.21
CA VAL A 208 -5.00 4.84 -3.60
C VAL A 208 -3.63 5.46 -3.76
N TYR A 209 -2.84 4.92 -4.69
CA TYR A 209 -1.54 5.46 -5.06
C TYR A 209 -1.65 6.20 -6.39
N ASP A 210 -1.12 7.43 -6.45
CA ASP A 210 -1.20 8.22 -7.67
C ASP A 210 -0.36 7.60 -8.81
N ASP A 211 -0.96 7.47 -9.99
CA ASP A 211 -0.37 6.83 -11.18
C ASP A 211 -0.23 7.80 -12.36
N VAL A 212 -0.38 9.11 -12.13
CA VAL A 212 -0.36 10.15 -13.17
C VAL A 212 0.72 11.20 -12.93
N ASP A 213 0.84 11.71 -11.71
CA ASP A 213 1.70 12.83 -11.34
C ASP A 213 3.06 12.36 -10.78
N TYR A 214 3.14 11.13 -10.27
CA TYR A 214 4.38 10.56 -9.72
C TYR A 214 4.86 9.33 -10.48
N ASN A 215 6.16 9.29 -10.79
CA ASN A 215 6.82 8.05 -11.20
C ASN A 215 7.24 7.29 -9.94
N TRP A 216 7.06 5.98 -9.93
CA TRP A 216 7.39 5.12 -8.80
C TRP A 216 8.75 4.46 -8.97
N SER A 217 9.41 4.24 -7.84
CA SER A 217 10.72 3.64 -7.73
C SER A 217 10.64 2.44 -6.80
N GLU A 218 11.21 1.31 -7.24
CA GLU A 218 11.44 0.13 -6.41
C GLU A 218 12.76 0.27 -5.60
N THR A 219 13.68 1.12 -6.06
CA THR A 219 15.09 1.11 -5.60
C THR A 219 15.59 2.40 -4.97
N GLY A 220 14.77 3.44 -4.93
CA GLY A 220 15.06 4.76 -4.37
C GLY A 220 15.65 5.76 -5.38
N GLU A 221 15.27 5.70 -6.66
CA GLU A 221 15.78 6.65 -7.65
C GLU A 221 15.47 8.12 -7.27
N ALA A 222 16.47 8.99 -7.41
CA ALA A 222 16.43 10.36 -6.89
C ALA A 222 15.31 11.25 -7.45
N ASP A 223 14.81 10.95 -8.64
CA ASP A 223 13.76 11.70 -9.35
C ASP A 223 12.37 11.07 -9.25
N LYS A 224 12.20 9.98 -8.46
CA LYS A 224 10.95 9.22 -8.33
C LYS A 224 10.49 9.12 -6.89
N MET A 225 9.21 8.83 -6.69
CA MET A 225 8.68 8.47 -5.37
C MET A 225 9.06 7.04 -5.02
N ASP A 226 9.57 6.85 -3.81
CA ASP A 226 9.92 5.54 -3.31
C ASP A 226 8.69 4.80 -2.83
N PHE A 227 8.29 3.73 -3.53
CA PHE A 227 7.02 3.06 -3.22
C PHE A 227 7.03 2.43 -1.82
N GLU A 228 8.16 1.87 -1.39
CA GLU A 228 8.27 1.26 -0.06
C GLU A 228 8.12 2.29 1.07
N ASN A 229 8.75 3.45 0.96
CA ASN A 229 8.57 4.56 1.90
C ASN A 229 7.09 4.97 2.00
N ILE A 230 6.46 5.29 0.86
CA ILE A 230 5.07 5.76 0.85
C ILE A 230 4.12 4.66 1.35
N ALA A 231 4.25 3.43 0.86
CA ALA A 231 3.36 2.34 1.26
C ALA A 231 3.50 1.98 2.74
N THR A 232 4.71 2.02 3.31
CA THR A 232 4.90 1.78 4.75
C THR A 232 4.19 2.87 5.57
N HIS A 233 4.24 4.13 5.12
CA HIS A 233 3.52 5.24 5.74
C HIS A 233 2.00 5.07 5.67
N GLU A 234 1.45 4.82 4.48
CA GLU A 234 0.00 4.64 4.30
C GLU A 234 -0.53 3.48 5.16
N LEU A 235 0.21 2.37 5.23
CA LEU A 235 -0.17 1.22 6.07
C LEU A 235 -0.16 1.55 7.56
N GLY A 236 0.62 2.53 7.99
CA GLY A 236 0.57 3.05 9.35
C GLY A 236 -0.78 3.70 9.69
N HIS A 237 -1.43 4.34 8.73
CA HIS A 237 -2.82 4.80 8.88
C HIS A 237 -3.80 3.63 8.94
N SER A 238 -3.62 2.61 8.11
CA SER A 238 -4.46 1.39 8.10
C SER A 238 -4.47 0.69 9.46
N VAL A 239 -3.38 0.77 10.23
CA VAL A 239 -3.31 0.20 11.59
C VAL A 239 -3.72 1.18 12.71
N GLY A 240 -4.02 2.44 12.38
CA GLY A 240 -4.61 3.43 13.29
C GLY A 240 -3.69 4.58 13.74
N LEU A 241 -2.50 4.69 13.16
CA LEU A 241 -1.57 5.78 13.47
C LEU A 241 -1.93 7.06 12.70
N ASN A 242 -1.62 8.20 13.30
CA ASN A 242 -1.81 9.51 12.69
C ASN A 242 -0.48 10.11 12.23
N ASP A 243 -0.58 11.02 11.27
CA ASP A 243 0.55 11.80 10.78
C ASP A 243 1.28 12.58 11.88
N LEU A 244 2.57 12.78 11.62
CA LEU A 244 3.47 13.62 12.40
C LEU A 244 3.96 14.78 11.54
N TYR A 245 3.93 15.97 12.12
CA TYR A 245 4.37 17.21 11.44
C TYR A 245 5.42 17.98 12.25
N THR A 246 5.80 17.48 13.42
CA THR A 246 6.84 18.11 14.23
C THR A 246 8.21 17.78 13.65
N SER A 247 9.04 18.80 13.38
CA SER A 247 10.30 18.64 12.65
C SER A 247 11.31 17.69 13.32
N ASN A 248 11.25 17.50 14.64
CA ASN A 248 12.11 16.54 15.34
C ASN A 248 11.71 15.09 15.11
N CYS A 249 10.52 14.85 14.57
CA CYS A 249 9.99 13.53 14.21
C CYS A 249 10.10 13.27 12.70
N SER A 250 10.88 14.06 11.97
CA SER A 250 10.95 13.98 10.50
C SER A 250 11.58 12.69 9.96
N GLN A 251 12.15 11.87 10.84
CA GLN A 251 12.69 10.56 10.48
C GLN A 251 11.65 9.45 10.66
N GLU A 252 10.60 9.65 11.46
CA GLU A 252 9.55 8.64 11.63
C GLU A 252 8.87 8.35 10.30
N THR A 253 8.53 7.07 10.07
CA THR A 253 7.73 6.63 8.92
C THR A 253 6.43 7.41 8.86
N MET A 254 5.77 7.66 9.99
CA MET A 254 4.52 8.45 10.05
C MET A 254 4.69 9.96 9.88
N TYR A 255 5.87 10.46 9.46
CA TYR A 255 6.00 11.88 9.13
C TYR A 255 5.28 12.21 7.82
N GLY A 256 4.28 13.10 7.87
CA GLY A 256 3.27 13.32 6.81
C GLY A 256 3.75 14.04 5.54
N TYR A 257 5.07 14.08 5.30
CA TYR A 257 5.64 14.62 4.07
C TYR A 257 6.71 13.69 3.53
N ALA A 258 6.66 13.46 2.21
CA ALA A 258 7.69 12.73 1.48
C ALA A 258 8.30 13.54 0.33
N SER A 259 9.47 13.08 -0.14
CA SER A 259 10.19 13.64 -1.29
C SER A 259 10.68 12.55 -2.24
N ASN A 260 10.97 12.94 -3.48
CA ASN A 260 11.61 12.04 -4.43
C ASN A 260 12.96 11.53 -3.89
N GLY A 261 13.27 10.26 -4.14
CA GLY A 261 14.51 9.61 -3.71
C GLY A 261 14.65 9.39 -2.21
N GLU A 262 13.61 9.68 -1.41
CA GLU A 262 13.66 9.49 0.03
C GLU A 262 13.42 8.03 0.39
N THR A 263 14.43 7.37 0.95
CA THR A 263 14.35 5.97 1.41
C THR A 263 14.48 5.82 2.92
N SER A 264 14.75 6.92 3.64
CA SER A 264 15.02 6.89 5.09
C SER A 264 13.82 6.49 5.95
N LYS A 265 12.60 6.52 5.40
CA LYS A 265 11.34 6.21 6.08
C LYS A 265 10.76 4.84 5.72
N ARG A 266 11.52 3.98 5.03
CA ARG A 266 11.15 2.58 4.75
C ARG A 266 11.11 1.70 6.01
N ASP A 267 11.88 2.08 7.03
CA ASP A 267 12.02 1.38 8.30
C ASP A 267 11.29 2.13 9.42
N LEU A 268 10.67 1.39 10.34
CA LEU A 268 9.98 1.95 11.49
C LEU A 268 10.99 2.51 12.50
N ASN A 269 10.82 3.77 12.88
CA ASN A 269 11.64 4.42 13.90
C ASN A 269 11.03 4.25 15.30
N ALA A 270 11.73 4.76 16.31
CA ALA A 270 11.38 4.55 17.70
C ALA A 270 9.98 5.09 18.06
N GLY A 271 9.55 6.18 17.44
CA GLY A 271 8.21 6.71 17.58
C GLY A 271 7.17 5.79 16.93
N ASP A 272 7.39 5.36 15.69
CA ASP A 272 6.52 4.43 14.98
C ASP A 272 6.28 3.13 15.77
N ILE A 273 7.36 2.48 16.22
CA ILE A 273 7.32 1.25 17.04
C ILE A 273 6.58 1.51 18.36
N LYS A 274 6.83 2.65 19.00
CA LYS A 274 6.15 2.99 20.25
C LYS A 274 4.67 3.26 20.03
N GLY A 275 4.31 3.87 18.91
CA GLY A 275 2.92 4.14 18.52
C GLY A 275 2.14 2.85 18.37
N ILE A 276 2.57 1.97 17.46
CA ILE A 276 1.88 0.71 17.18
C ILE A 276 1.75 -0.17 18.43
N SER A 277 2.82 -0.34 19.20
CA SER A 277 2.81 -1.14 20.45
C SER A 277 2.03 -0.52 21.60
N THR A 278 1.74 0.79 21.55
CA THR A 278 0.86 1.42 22.54
C THR A 278 -0.61 1.27 22.14
N LEU A 279 -0.88 1.13 20.85
CA LEU A 279 -2.24 0.94 20.34
C LEU A 279 -2.69 -0.52 20.50
N TYR A 280 -1.86 -1.48 20.09
CA TYR A 280 -2.17 -2.92 20.10
C TYR A 280 -1.89 -3.58 21.46
#